data_AF-A0AAW7SED4-F1
#
_entry.id   AF-A0AAW7SED4-F1
#
_cell.length_a   1.000
_cell.length_b   1.000
_cell.length_c   1.000
_cell.angle_alpha   90.00
_cell.angle_beta   90.00
_cell.angle_gamma   90.00
#
_symmetry.space_group_name_H-M   'P 1'
#
loop_
_entity.id
_entity.type
_entity.pdbx_description
1 polymer ?
#
loop_
_entity_poly.entity_id
_entity_poly.type
_entity_poly.pdbx_seq_one_letter_code
_entity_poly.pdbx_strand_id
1 'polypeptide(L)'
;MYLLHPKYATDPRHYARAFLLLQEDLLDLFSYVEPSDVNLNTYSHRIQQLLMRACIEVEANFTAIFLDNGFGDNDTRFNINDYRLINTSHRLSSFQVRIPGWTGEHGTRRPFLPWAEEDGRLGWYRAYNKAKHNRHENFHLATFDALLDAYCGLNVLLSAQFMSEDYGPGSKSIGVTGADYYYEGNDGMDPSIGGSLRIRFPDDWPADDRYEFNWQGLRNMEDPFVNFDYAELSQAERRR
;
A
#
# COMPACT_ATOMS: atom_id res chain seq x y z
N MET A 1 22.13 1.03 -2.89
CA MET A 1 20.82 1.58 -2.50
C MET A 1 20.43 0.89 -1.20
N TYR A 2 19.99 1.61 -0.18
CA TYR A 2 19.67 1.05 1.14
C TYR A 2 18.49 0.04 1.08
N LEU A 3 17.55 0.24 0.15
CA LEU A 3 16.43 -0.66 -0.12
C LEU A 3 16.83 -2.10 -0.53
N LEU A 4 18.10 -2.31 -0.91
CA LEU A 4 18.66 -3.62 -1.25
C LEU A 4 19.46 -4.25 -0.07
N HIS A 5 19.53 -3.55 1.07
CA HIS A 5 20.32 -4.01 2.20
C HIS A 5 19.59 -5.14 2.95
N PRO A 6 20.24 -6.26 3.31
CA PRO A 6 19.58 -7.40 3.97
C PRO A 6 18.91 -7.08 5.31
N LYS A 7 19.43 -6.09 6.04
CA LYS A 7 18.84 -5.59 7.30
C LYS A 7 17.65 -4.64 7.11
N TYR A 8 17.38 -4.17 5.89
CA TYR A 8 16.29 -3.22 5.66
C TYR A 8 14.92 -3.91 5.65
N ALA A 9 14.84 -5.03 4.93
CA ALA A 9 13.67 -5.89 4.87
C ALA A 9 14.13 -7.32 4.55
N THR A 10 13.52 -8.31 5.18
CA THR A 10 13.97 -9.71 5.08
C THR A 10 13.89 -10.27 3.64
N ASP A 11 12.78 -10.06 2.93
CA ASP A 11 12.66 -10.40 1.51
C ASP A 11 11.66 -9.48 0.77
N PRO A 12 12.06 -8.24 0.44
CA PRO A 12 11.16 -7.25 -0.18
C PRO A 12 10.67 -7.70 -1.56
N ARG A 13 11.44 -8.55 -2.26
CA ARG A 13 11.07 -9.14 -3.55
C ARG A 13 9.83 -10.02 -3.45
N HIS A 14 9.63 -10.68 -2.31
CA HIS A 14 8.48 -11.55 -2.08
C HIS A 14 7.18 -10.74 -2.16
N TYR A 15 7.13 -9.61 -1.43
CA TYR A 15 5.98 -8.73 -1.38
C TYR A 15 5.75 -7.98 -2.69
N ALA A 16 6.83 -7.45 -3.30
CA ALA A 16 6.74 -6.80 -4.61
C ALA A 16 6.20 -7.75 -5.68
N ARG A 17 6.69 -9.00 -5.72
CA ARG A 17 6.21 -10.02 -6.65
C ARG A 17 4.74 -10.37 -6.43
N ALA A 18 4.30 -10.50 -5.17
CA ALA A 18 2.91 -10.79 -4.85
C ALA A 18 1.97 -9.69 -5.39
N PHE A 19 2.36 -8.42 -5.24
CA PHE A 19 1.65 -7.28 -5.81
C PHE A 19 1.64 -7.28 -7.34
N LEU A 20 2.78 -7.53 -7.99
CA LEU A 20 2.85 -7.58 -9.47
C LEU A 20 1.96 -8.68 -10.06
N LEU A 21 1.90 -9.85 -9.42
CA LEU A 21 0.99 -10.93 -9.80
C LEU A 21 -0.48 -10.55 -9.58
N LEU A 22 -0.79 -9.78 -8.54
CA LEU A 22 -2.15 -9.26 -8.30
C LEU A 22 -2.52 -8.19 -9.33
N GLN A 23 -1.56 -7.34 -9.73
CA GLN A 23 -1.72 -6.35 -10.77
C GLN A 23 -2.06 -7.00 -12.12
N GLU A 24 -1.37 -8.07 -12.50
CA GLU A 24 -1.68 -8.83 -13.73
C GLU A 24 -3.12 -9.36 -13.71
N ASP A 25 -3.53 -9.99 -12.61
CA ASP A 25 -4.91 -10.48 -12.44
C ASP A 25 -5.96 -9.34 -12.49
N LEU A 26 -5.63 -8.16 -11.98
CA LEU A 26 -6.52 -7.00 -12.01
C LEU A 26 -6.64 -6.42 -13.43
N LEU A 27 -5.55 -6.37 -14.19
CA LEU A 27 -5.57 -5.92 -15.58
C LEU A 27 -6.37 -6.89 -16.47
N ASP A 28 -6.30 -8.20 -16.19
CA ASP A 28 -7.20 -9.18 -16.80
C ASP A 28 -8.68 -8.88 -16.46
N LEU A 29 -8.99 -8.55 -15.20
CA LEU A 29 -10.35 -8.14 -14.81
C LEU A 29 -10.84 -6.90 -15.59
N PHE A 30 -9.96 -5.92 -15.87
CA PHE A 30 -10.31 -4.73 -16.65
C PHE A 30 -10.72 -5.04 -18.09
N SER A 31 -10.36 -6.22 -18.63
CA SER A 31 -10.87 -6.68 -19.93
C SER A 31 -12.37 -7.01 -19.92
N TYR A 32 -12.98 -7.12 -18.74
CA TYR A 32 -14.39 -7.45 -18.55
C TYR A 32 -15.17 -6.37 -17.79
N VAL A 33 -14.52 -5.64 -16.87
CA VAL A 33 -15.11 -4.59 -16.05
C VAL A 33 -14.34 -3.29 -16.26
N GLU A 34 -14.95 -2.36 -17.00
CA GLU A 34 -14.33 -1.08 -17.32
C GLU A 34 -14.02 -0.26 -16.04
N PRO A 35 -12.80 0.29 -15.89
CA PRO A 35 -12.44 1.20 -14.78
C PRO A 35 -13.25 2.50 -14.85
N SER A 36 -14.42 2.50 -14.22
CA SER A 36 -15.37 3.60 -14.29
C SER A 36 -16.28 3.65 -13.07
N ASP A 37 -16.82 4.85 -12.80
CA ASP A 37 -17.71 5.09 -11.67
C ASP A 37 -18.97 4.21 -11.71
N VAL A 38 -19.50 3.94 -12.92
CA VAL A 38 -20.72 3.14 -13.10
C VAL A 38 -20.54 1.69 -12.65
N ASN A 39 -19.30 1.19 -12.63
CA ASN A 39 -18.97 -0.19 -12.29
C ASN A 39 -18.57 -0.39 -10.83
N LEU A 40 -18.57 0.64 -9.99
CA LEU A 40 -18.09 0.56 -8.59
C LEU A 40 -18.82 -0.50 -7.76
N ASN A 41 -20.13 -0.65 -7.97
CA ASN A 41 -20.97 -1.59 -7.24
C ASN A 41 -20.96 -3.01 -7.86
N THR A 42 -20.21 -3.23 -8.94
CA THR A 42 -20.09 -4.55 -9.57
C THR A 42 -19.43 -5.51 -8.60
N TYR A 43 -20.00 -6.70 -8.41
CA TYR A 43 -19.41 -7.76 -7.61
C TYR A 43 -19.46 -9.08 -8.39
N SER A 44 -18.46 -9.93 -8.18
CA SER A 44 -18.36 -11.22 -8.84
C SER A 44 -17.45 -12.15 -8.04
N HIS A 45 -17.44 -13.44 -8.38
CA HIS A 45 -16.53 -14.37 -7.70
C HIS A 45 -15.06 -14.01 -7.96
N ARG A 46 -14.75 -13.47 -9.15
CA ARG A 46 -13.40 -12.99 -9.48
C ARG A 46 -13.03 -11.77 -8.65
N ILE A 47 -13.92 -10.78 -8.54
CA ILE A 47 -13.69 -9.58 -7.71
C ILE A 47 -13.48 -9.97 -6.24
N GLN A 48 -14.32 -10.86 -5.71
CA GLN A 48 -14.16 -11.36 -4.35
C GLN A 48 -12.81 -12.05 -4.14
N GLN A 49 -12.39 -12.94 -5.06
CA GLN A 49 -11.11 -13.62 -4.95
C GLN A 49 -9.93 -12.64 -4.92
N LEU A 50 -9.96 -11.63 -5.78
CA LEU A 50 -8.93 -10.60 -5.83
C LEU A 50 -8.94 -9.72 -4.58
N LEU A 51 -10.12 -9.36 -4.05
CA LEU A 51 -10.25 -8.58 -2.80
C LEU A 51 -9.63 -9.36 -1.63
N MET A 52 -9.95 -10.65 -1.53
CA MET A 52 -9.41 -11.51 -0.46
C MET A 52 -7.89 -11.59 -0.55
N ARG A 53 -7.36 -11.79 -1.77
CA ARG A 53 -5.91 -11.82 -2.00
C ARG A 53 -5.25 -10.49 -1.64
N ALA A 54 -5.80 -9.37 -2.10
CA ALA A 54 -5.29 -8.02 -1.79
C ALA A 54 -5.23 -7.79 -0.28
N CYS A 55 -6.31 -8.08 0.46
CA CYS A 55 -6.35 -7.87 1.90
C CYS A 55 -5.37 -8.78 2.66
N ILE A 56 -5.20 -10.04 2.24
CA ILE A 56 -4.22 -10.95 2.84
C ILE A 56 -2.79 -10.42 2.66
N GLU A 57 -2.46 -9.92 1.47
CA GLU A 57 -1.14 -9.32 1.21
C GLU A 57 -0.92 -8.04 2.03
N VAL A 58 -1.97 -7.22 2.23
CA VAL A 58 -1.91 -6.05 3.12
C VAL A 58 -1.64 -6.48 4.56
N GLU A 59 -2.39 -7.46 5.09
CA GLU A 59 -2.18 -8.00 6.45
C GLU A 59 -0.77 -8.59 6.62
N ALA A 60 -0.26 -9.28 5.61
CA ALA A 60 1.09 -9.85 5.62
C ALA A 60 2.18 -8.77 5.66
N ASN A 61 2.05 -7.71 4.86
CA ASN A 61 2.98 -6.58 4.88
C ASN A 61 2.94 -5.83 6.21
N PHE A 62 1.75 -5.58 6.77
CA PHE A 62 1.65 -4.94 8.08
C PHE A 62 2.28 -5.77 9.20
N THR A 63 2.03 -7.09 9.20
CA THR A 63 2.67 -8.00 10.15
C THR A 63 4.18 -7.93 10.02
N ALA A 64 4.71 -7.97 8.79
CA ALA A 64 6.15 -7.91 8.53
C ALA A 64 6.77 -6.61 9.06
N ILE A 65 6.13 -5.46 8.83
CA ILE A 65 6.58 -4.17 9.37
C ILE A 65 6.71 -4.22 10.89
N PHE A 66 5.71 -4.78 11.59
CA PHE A 66 5.76 -4.89 13.05
C PHE A 66 6.87 -5.84 13.53
N LEU A 67 6.96 -7.03 12.94
CA LEU A 67 7.96 -8.02 13.34
C LEU A 67 9.40 -7.54 13.06
N ASP A 68 9.66 -6.93 11.91
CA ASP A 68 10.97 -6.38 11.56
C ASP A 68 11.37 -5.22 12.50
N ASN A 69 10.39 -4.51 13.08
CA ASN A 69 10.62 -3.49 14.11
C ASN A 69 10.59 -4.03 15.54
N GLY A 70 10.49 -5.35 15.75
CA GLY A 70 10.47 -5.98 17.08
C GLY A 70 9.17 -5.76 17.87
N PHE A 71 8.09 -5.38 17.19
CA PHE A 71 6.77 -5.23 17.79
C PHE A 71 6.00 -6.55 17.68
N GLY A 72 5.91 -7.27 18.81
CA GLY A 72 5.28 -8.60 18.88
C GLY A 72 6.22 -9.73 18.45
N ASP A 73 5.65 -10.93 18.35
CA ASP A 73 6.32 -12.16 17.91
C ASP A 73 5.51 -12.86 16.81
N ASN A 74 6.04 -13.95 16.26
CA ASN A 74 5.39 -14.71 15.18
C ASN A 74 4.02 -15.31 15.58
N ASP A 75 3.73 -15.42 16.88
CA ASP A 75 2.47 -15.94 17.40
C ASP A 75 1.46 -14.82 17.74
N THR A 76 1.89 -13.56 17.65
CA THR A 76 1.08 -12.39 17.96
C THR A 76 0.00 -12.20 16.90
N ARG A 77 -1.26 -12.11 17.34
CA ARG A 77 -2.41 -11.86 16.47
C ARG A 77 -2.77 -10.39 16.48
N PHE A 78 -2.31 -9.67 15.47
CA PHE A 78 -2.71 -8.29 15.25
C PHE A 78 -4.11 -8.20 14.62
N ASN A 79 -4.76 -7.07 14.87
CA ASN A 79 -5.98 -6.67 14.19
C ASN A 79 -5.78 -5.31 13.49
N ILE A 80 -6.78 -4.89 12.71
CA ILE A 80 -6.68 -3.66 11.91
C ILE A 80 -6.50 -2.39 12.73
N ASN A 81 -6.97 -2.36 13.98
CA ASN A 81 -6.75 -1.21 14.86
C ASN A 81 -5.30 -1.17 15.34
N ASP A 82 -4.64 -2.31 15.53
CA ASP A 82 -3.21 -2.35 15.85
C ASP A 82 -2.41 -1.80 14.67
N TYR A 83 -2.71 -2.27 13.45
CA TYR A 83 -2.05 -1.82 12.22
C TYR A 83 -2.21 -0.33 11.94
N ARG A 84 -3.23 0.33 12.51
CA ARG A 84 -3.40 1.77 12.41
C ARG A 84 -2.17 2.54 12.93
N LEU A 85 -1.42 1.99 13.88
CA LEU A 85 -0.16 2.56 14.37
C LEU A 85 0.86 2.78 13.25
N ILE A 86 0.85 1.95 12.20
CA ILE A 86 1.76 2.09 11.05
C ILE A 86 1.51 3.43 10.31
N ASN A 87 0.32 4.00 10.43
CA ASN A 87 0.05 5.32 9.88
C ASN A 87 0.95 6.43 10.48
N THR A 88 1.43 6.25 11.72
CA THR A 88 2.33 7.22 12.36
C THR A 88 3.72 7.25 11.72
N SER A 89 4.26 6.06 11.40
CA SER A 89 5.60 5.90 10.82
C SER A 89 5.63 5.97 9.30
N HIS A 90 4.54 5.62 8.62
CA HIS A 90 4.49 5.55 7.16
C HIS A 90 3.55 6.58 6.52
N ARG A 91 2.76 7.35 7.30
CA ARG A 91 1.84 8.39 6.80
C ARG A 91 0.87 7.91 5.70
N LEU A 92 0.41 6.66 5.81
CA LEU A 92 -0.41 5.99 4.81
C LEU A 92 -1.68 6.78 4.41
N SER A 93 -2.28 7.51 5.35
CA SER A 93 -3.46 8.36 5.13
C SER A 93 -3.21 9.57 4.22
N SER A 94 -1.96 10.01 4.09
CA SER A 94 -1.56 11.17 3.29
C SER A 94 -1.24 10.81 1.83
N PHE A 95 -1.15 9.51 1.51
CA PHE A 95 -0.96 9.06 0.14
C PHE A 95 -2.22 9.22 -0.70
N GLN A 96 -2.00 9.44 -1.99
CA GLN A 96 -3.05 9.42 -3.01
C GLN A 96 -2.60 8.56 -4.19
N VAL A 97 -3.49 7.72 -4.69
CA VAL A 97 -3.23 6.84 -5.83
C VAL A 97 -4.22 7.16 -6.94
N ARG A 98 -3.78 7.18 -8.18
CA ARG A 98 -4.64 7.33 -9.35
C ARG A 98 -4.54 6.11 -10.24
N ILE A 99 -5.70 5.65 -10.70
CA ILE A 99 -5.85 4.60 -11.72
C ILE A 99 -5.94 5.31 -13.08
N PRO A 100 -4.92 5.19 -13.96
CA PRO A 100 -4.98 5.78 -15.31
C PRO A 100 -6.09 5.16 -16.16
N GLY A 101 -6.63 5.93 -17.10
CA GLY A 101 -7.68 5.47 -18.01
C GLY A 101 -9.07 5.38 -17.36
N TRP A 102 -9.26 6.00 -16.19
CA TRP A 102 -10.52 5.97 -15.47
C TRP A 102 -11.59 6.84 -16.13
N THR A 103 -12.81 6.30 -16.26
CA THR A 103 -13.98 7.06 -16.72
C THR A 103 -14.85 7.50 -15.53
N GLY A 104 -14.79 8.79 -15.19
CA GLY A 104 -15.56 9.39 -14.09
C GLY A 104 -14.66 10.14 -13.09
N GLU A 105 -15.16 10.35 -11.88
CA GLU A 105 -14.51 11.16 -10.84
C GLU A 105 -13.81 10.31 -9.77
N HIS A 106 -14.11 9.01 -9.69
CA HIS A 106 -13.58 8.11 -8.65
C HIS A 106 -12.30 7.37 -9.06
N GLY A 107 -11.55 7.89 -10.04
CA GLY A 107 -10.27 7.30 -10.46
C GLY A 107 -9.11 7.56 -9.50
N THR A 108 -9.29 8.50 -8.58
CA THR A 108 -8.31 8.86 -7.56
C THR A 108 -8.76 8.32 -6.20
N ARG A 109 -7.89 7.56 -5.54
CA ARG A 109 -8.15 6.81 -4.32
C ARG A 109 -7.27 7.27 -3.16
N ARG A 110 -7.82 7.23 -1.95
CA ARG A 110 -7.09 7.45 -0.69
C ARG A 110 -7.46 6.34 0.32
N PRO A 111 -6.94 5.12 0.13
CA PRO A 111 -7.43 3.93 0.84
C PRO A 111 -7.33 4.00 2.35
N PHE A 112 -6.35 4.73 2.88
CA PHE A 112 -6.09 4.88 4.31
C PHE A 112 -6.48 6.26 4.86
N LEU A 113 -7.15 7.12 4.08
CA LEU A 113 -7.63 8.43 4.58
C LEU A 113 -8.40 8.32 5.91
N PRO A 114 -9.30 7.33 6.10
CA PRO A 114 -10.02 7.19 7.37
C PRO A 114 -9.11 7.00 8.60
N TRP A 115 -7.87 6.55 8.44
CA TRP A 115 -6.93 6.43 9.57
C TRP A 115 -6.46 7.76 10.14
N ALA A 116 -6.63 8.87 9.41
CA ALA A 116 -6.45 10.23 9.93
C ALA A 116 -7.68 10.74 10.70
N GLU A 117 -8.84 10.09 10.56
CA GLU A 117 -10.10 10.49 11.18
C GLU A 117 -10.36 9.73 12.48
N GLU A 118 -11.23 10.23 13.35
CA GLU A 118 -11.48 9.60 14.66
C GLU A 118 -11.98 8.14 14.55
N ASP A 119 -12.86 7.87 13.57
CA ASP A 119 -13.48 6.55 13.43
C ASP A 119 -12.52 5.45 12.94
N GLY A 120 -11.46 5.81 12.22
CA GLY A 120 -10.42 4.90 11.74
C GLY A 120 -10.89 3.77 10.80
N ARG A 121 -12.14 3.80 10.30
CA ARG A 121 -12.77 2.62 9.69
C ARG A 121 -12.52 2.54 8.19
N LEU A 122 -11.77 1.51 7.80
CA LEU A 122 -11.55 1.18 6.38
C LEU A 122 -12.75 0.43 5.80
N GLY A 123 -13.47 1.06 4.86
CA GLY A 123 -14.65 0.49 4.20
C GLY A 123 -14.35 -0.83 3.48
N TRP A 124 -13.30 -0.86 2.67
CA TRP A 124 -12.85 -2.03 1.93
C TRP A 124 -12.47 -3.21 2.85
N TYR A 125 -11.81 -2.94 3.98
CA TYR A 125 -11.43 -3.97 4.94
C TYR A 125 -12.65 -4.56 5.67
N ARG A 126 -13.66 -3.73 5.99
CA ARG A 126 -14.93 -4.20 6.55
C ARG A 126 -15.70 -5.06 5.56
N ALA A 127 -15.73 -4.67 4.29
CA ALA A 127 -16.33 -5.45 3.21
C ALA A 127 -15.67 -6.82 3.08
N TYR A 128 -14.34 -6.86 3.05
CA TYR A 128 -13.52 -8.08 3.09
C TYR A 128 -13.90 -8.98 4.28
N ASN A 129 -13.86 -8.47 5.51
CA ASN A 129 -14.14 -9.27 6.69
C ASN A 129 -15.56 -9.84 6.70
N LYS A 130 -16.57 -9.05 6.30
CA LYS A 130 -17.95 -9.54 6.20
C LYS A 130 -18.10 -10.63 5.13
N ALA A 131 -17.53 -10.39 3.95
CA ALA A 131 -17.57 -11.34 2.83
C ALA A 131 -16.76 -12.63 3.10
N LYS A 132 -15.74 -12.57 3.97
CA LYS A 132 -14.95 -13.70 4.46
C LYS A 132 -15.74 -14.57 5.45
N HIS A 133 -16.33 -13.98 6.48
CA HIS A 133 -16.97 -14.73 7.56
C HIS A 133 -18.40 -15.18 7.26
N ASN A 134 -19.16 -14.40 6.47
CA ASN A 134 -20.53 -14.73 6.09
C ASN A 134 -20.73 -14.46 4.60
N ARG A 135 -20.04 -15.27 3.79
CA ARG A 135 -19.99 -15.14 2.33
C ARG A 135 -21.37 -15.20 1.69
N HIS A 136 -22.23 -16.11 2.13
CA HIS A 136 -23.53 -16.31 1.48
C HIS A 136 -24.39 -15.04 1.53
N GLU A 137 -24.41 -14.34 2.66
CA GLU A 137 -25.21 -13.13 2.82
C GLU A 137 -24.47 -11.88 2.36
N ASN A 138 -23.14 -11.83 2.50
CA ASN A 138 -22.35 -10.61 2.30
C ASN A 138 -21.49 -10.62 1.03
N PHE A 139 -21.67 -11.59 0.12
CA PHE A 139 -20.94 -11.66 -1.14
C PHE A 139 -21.03 -10.36 -1.96
N HIS A 140 -22.19 -9.72 -1.95
CA HIS A 140 -22.46 -8.45 -2.63
C HIS A 140 -21.62 -7.27 -2.10
N LEU A 141 -21.04 -7.37 -0.89
CA LEU A 141 -20.15 -6.35 -0.34
C LEU A 141 -18.74 -6.41 -0.94
N ALA A 142 -18.34 -7.53 -1.55
CA ALA A 142 -17.06 -7.66 -2.24
C ALA A 142 -17.15 -7.00 -3.63
N THR A 143 -17.31 -5.68 -3.63
CA THR A 143 -17.50 -4.85 -4.82
C THR A 143 -16.18 -4.51 -5.49
N PHE A 144 -16.26 -4.06 -6.73
CA PHE A 144 -15.15 -3.52 -7.50
C PHE A 144 -14.50 -2.34 -6.77
N ASP A 145 -15.31 -1.49 -6.16
CA ASP A 145 -14.84 -0.38 -5.31
C ASP A 145 -13.97 -0.88 -4.14
N ALA A 146 -14.45 -1.87 -3.37
CA ALA A 146 -13.69 -2.44 -2.26
C ALA A 146 -12.39 -3.11 -2.72
N LEU A 147 -12.41 -3.79 -3.87
CA LEU A 147 -11.22 -4.37 -4.48
C LEU A 147 -10.19 -3.28 -4.85
N LEU A 148 -10.62 -2.23 -5.54
CA LEU A 148 -9.73 -1.16 -5.99
C LEU A 148 -9.10 -0.42 -4.82
N ASP A 149 -9.86 -0.14 -3.77
CA ASP A 149 -9.33 0.47 -2.55
C ASP A 149 -8.32 -0.46 -1.84
N ALA A 150 -8.60 -1.76 -1.75
CA ALA A 150 -7.66 -2.73 -1.16
C ALA A 150 -6.37 -2.86 -2.00
N TYR A 151 -6.49 -2.89 -3.33
CA TYR A 151 -5.35 -2.94 -4.26
C TYR A 151 -4.51 -1.66 -4.21
N CYS A 152 -5.16 -0.49 -4.25
CA CYS A 152 -4.47 0.79 -4.07
C CYS A 152 -3.84 0.89 -2.67
N GLY A 153 -4.49 0.33 -1.63
CA GLY A 153 -3.95 0.28 -0.28
C GLY A 153 -2.68 -0.55 -0.19
N LEU A 154 -2.65 -1.71 -0.85
CA LEU A 154 -1.43 -2.50 -0.97
C LEU A 154 -0.32 -1.74 -1.71
N ASN A 155 -0.66 -1.03 -2.78
CA ASN A 155 0.29 -0.19 -3.50
C ASN A 155 0.86 0.94 -2.63
N VAL A 156 0.02 1.64 -1.85
CA VAL A 156 0.45 2.66 -0.89
C VAL A 156 1.39 2.06 0.15
N LEU A 157 1.04 0.90 0.71
CA LEU A 157 1.83 0.24 1.74
C LEU A 157 3.21 -0.19 1.23
N LEU A 158 3.28 -0.74 0.01
CA LEU A 158 4.55 -1.09 -0.62
C LEU A 158 5.33 0.15 -1.00
N SER A 159 4.68 1.20 -1.49
CA SER A 159 5.37 2.44 -1.87
C SER A 159 5.91 3.21 -0.68
N ALA A 160 5.24 3.13 0.48
CA ALA A 160 5.74 3.70 1.72
C ALA A 160 7.01 2.98 2.23
N GLN A 161 7.18 1.70 1.91
CA GLN A 161 8.38 0.93 2.26
C GLN A 161 9.47 1.02 1.17
N PHE A 162 9.09 0.87 -0.10
CA PHE A 162 10.03 0.61 -1.19
C PHE A 162 10.01 1.68 -2.29
N MET A 163 9.29 2.78 -2.08
CA MET A 163 9.08 3.83 -3.09
C MET A 163 8.51 3.22 -4.39
N SER A 164 9.18 3.42 -5.53
CA SER A 164 8.79 2.85 -6.82
C SER A 164 9.60 1.61 -7.21
N GLU A 165 10.32 0.98 -6.27
CA GLU A 165 11.18 -0.16 -6.57
C GLU A 165 10.38 -1.47 -6.70
N ASP A 166 10.46 -2.08 -7.89
CA ASP A 166 9.80 -3.36 -8.22
C ASP A 166 10.72 -4.59 -8.04
N TYR A 167 12.00 -4.36 -7.75
CA TYR A 167 13.05 -5.38 -7.59
C TYR A 167 13.16 -6.36 -8.77
N GLY A 168 12.84 -5.90 -9.99
CA GLY A 168 13.03 -6.68 -11.21
C GLY A 168 14.49 -7.06 -11.47
N PRO A 169 14.78 -8.15 -12.20
CA PRO A 169 16.14 -8.58 -12.52
C PRO A 169 16.85 -7.67 -13.55
N GLY A 170 16.13 -6.69 -14.11
CA GLY A 170 16.64 -5.80 -15.14
C GLY A 170 17.63 -4.77 -14.61
N SER A 171 18.59 -4.39 -15.44
CA SER A 171 19.39 -3.18 -15.19
C SER A 171 18.47 -1.96 -15.19
N LYS A 172 18.59 -1.09 -14.18
CA LYS A 172 18.02 0.27 -14.25
C LYS A 172 18.67 1.00 -15.42
N SER A 173 18.04 0.96 -16.58
CA SER A 173 18.48 1.71 -17.75
C SER A 173 18.19 3.19 -17.50
N ILE A 174 19.16 4.04 -17.78
CA ILE A 174 18.90 5.48 -17.86
C ILE A 174 18.19 5.68 -19.20
N GLY A 175 16.85 5.78 -19.15
CA GLY A 175 16.06 6.30 -20.25
C GLY A 175 16.07 7.81 -20.19
N VAL A 176 16.52 8.49 -21.26
CA VAL A 176 16.19 9.90 -21.47
C VAL A 176 14.78 9.91 -22.04
N THR A 177 13.76 9.81 -21.18
CA THR A 177 12.39 10.13 -21.59
C THR A 177 12.31 11.64 -21.70
N GLY A 178 12.31 12.16 -22.93
CA GLY A 178 11.95 13.56 -23.17
C GLY A 178 10.52 13.75 -22.68
N ALA A 179 10.32 14.72 -21.75
CA ALA A 179 9.07 15.12 -21.11
C ALA A 179 8.02 14.01 -21.08
N ASP A 180 7.87 13.30 -19.96
CA ASP A 180 6.86 12.25 -19.82
C ASP A 180 5.47 12.78 -20.20
N TYR A 181 5.06 12.57 -21.45
CA TYR A 181 3.74 12.91 -21.95
C TYR A 181 2.81 11.78 -21.56
N TYR A 182 2.30 11.83 -20.33
CA TYR A 182 1.16 11.01 -19.96
C TYR A 182 -0.07 11.51 -20.73
N TYR A 183 -0.91 10.60 -21.22
CA TYR A 183 -2.19 10.94 -21.86
C TYR A 183 -3.07 11.85 -20.98
N GLU A 184 -2.81 11.86 -19.67
CA GLU A 184 -3.53 12.60 -18.64
C GLU A 184 -2.78 13.85 -18.11
N GLY A 185 -1.68 14.27 -18.77
CA GLY A 185 -0.91 15.48 -18.42
C GLY A 185 0.06 15.35 -17.24
N ASN A 186 0.66 16.48 -16.83
CA ASN A 186 1.46 16.58 -15.59
C ASN A 186 0.51 16.71 -14.39
N ASP A 187 0.17 15.57 -13.81
CA ASP A 187 -0.72 15.44 -12.67
C ASP A 187 -0.03 15.62 -11.31
N GLY A 188 1.29 15.87 -11.33
CA GLY A 188 2.12 15.92 -10.12
C GLY A 188 2.08 14.60 -9.35
N MET A 189 1.96 13.46 -10.04
CA MET A 189 2.11 12.13 -9.47
C MET A 189 3.22 11.36 -10.18
N ASP A 190 3.82 10.42 -9.48
CA ASP A 190 4.87 9.55 -9.99
C ASP A 190 4.31 8.18 -10.41
N PRO A 191 4.94 7.47 -11.34
CA PRO A 191 4.64 6.06 -11.57
C PRO A 191 4.89 5.23 -10.31
N SER A 192 3.95 4.36 -9.93
CA SER A 192 4.14 3.45 -8.79
C SER A 192 4.88 2.17 -9.21
N ILE A 193 5.16 1.30 -8.23
CA ILE A 193 5.59 -0.09 -8.45
C ILE A 193 4.72 -0.74 -9.52
N GLY A 194 5.35 -1.39 -10.51
CA GLY A 194 4.68 -2.08 -11.62
C GLY A 194 4.11 -1.18 -12.73
N GLY A 195 4.15 0.15 -12.57
CA GLY A 195 3.82 1.12 -13.62
C GLY A 195 2.35 1.21 -14.04
N SER A 196 1.43 0.47 -13.40
CA SER A 196 -0.01 0.50 -13.72
C SER A 196 -0.77 1.61 -13.00
N LEU A 197 -0.24 2.12 -11.89
CA LEU A 197 -0.84 3.18 -11.10
C LEU A 197 0.08 4.40 -11.03
N ARG A 198 -0.51 5.54 -10.70
CA ARG A 198 0.23 6.75 -10.32
C ARG A 198 0.04 7.02 -8.84
N ILE A 199 1.08 7.53 -8.19
CA ILE A 199 1.09 7.75 -6.75
C ILE A 199 1.61 9.15 -6.44
N ARG A 200 0.98 9.79 -5.45
CA ARG A 200 1.48 11.00 -4.81
C ARG A 200 1.95 10.64 -3.42
N PHE A 201 3.23 10.87 -3.16
CA PHE A 201 3.84 10.69 -1.85
C PHE A 201 3.41 11.81 -0.88
N PRO A 202 3.41 11.54 0.44
CA PRO A 202 3.14 12.55 1.46
C PRO A 202 4.15 13.70 1.42
N ASP A 203 3.65 14.94 1.50
CA ASP A 203 4.43 16.18 1.58
C ASP A 203 4.30 16.89 2.95
N ASP A 204 3.58 16.26 3.88
CA ASP A 204 3.11 16.79 5.16
C ASP A 204 3.96 16.32 6.37
N TRP A 205 5.19 15.86 6.14
CA TRP A 205 6.11 15.48 7.22
C TRP A 205 6.46 16.67 8.13
N PRO A 206 6.31 16.59 9.45
CA PRO A 206 6.77 17.62 10.39
C PRO A 206 8.26 17.92 10.24
N ALA A 207 8.68 19.17 10.44
CA ALA A 207 10.09 19.54 10.29
C ALA A 207 11.02 18.76 11.23
N ASP A 208 10.54 18.45 12.44
CA ASP A 208 11.28 17.69 13.46
C ASP A 208 11.46 16.20 13.07
N ASP A 209 10.60 15.67 12.21
CA ASP A 209 10.67 14.29 11.71
C ASP A 209 11.54 14.17 10.44
N ARG A 210 11.95 15.30 9.83
CA ARG A 210 12.77 15.33 8.62
C ARG A 210 14.24 15.26 8.98
N TYR A 211 15.01 14.51 8.19
CA TYR A 211 16.46 14.41 8.37
C TYR A 211 17.17 14.35 7.01
N GLU A 212 18.44 14.76 6.98
CA GLU A 212 19.27 14.63 5.79
C GLU A 212 19.72 13.18 5.61
N PHE A 213 19.21 12.53 4.57
CA PHE A 213 19.56 11.15 4.28
C PHE A 213 20.89 11.05 3.50
N ASN A 214 21.95 10.55 4.14
CA ASN A 214 23.25 10.32 3.51
C ASN A 214 23.65 8.83 3.50
N TRP A 215 23.21 8.11 2.47
CA TRP A 215 23.54 6.68 2.33
C TRP A 215 25.05 6.39 2.19
N GLN A 216 25.84 7.30 1.60
CA GLN A 216 27.27 7.05 1.40
C GLN A 216 28.05 6.97 2.71
N GLY A 217 27.62 7.73 3.72
CA GLY A 217 28.16 7.64 5.08
C GLY A 217 27.61 6.43 5.85
N LEU A 218 26.29 6.21 5.78
CA LEU A 218 25.60 5.16 6.53
C LEU A 218 26.05 3.75 6.13
N ARG A 219 26.30 3.49 4.84
CA ARG A 219 26.66 2.14 4.35
C ARG A 219 27.93 1.54 4.96
N ASN A 220 28.78 2.36 5.59
CA ASN A 220 30.03 1.93 6.22
C ASN A 220 29.87 1.65 7.73
N MET A 221 28.71 1.94 8.31
CA MET A 221 28.40 1.63 9.71
C MET A 221 28.15 0.12 9.88
N GLU A 222 28.45 -0.41 11.06
CA GLU A 222 28.17 -1.81 11.41
C GLU A 222 26.65 -2.08 11.47
N ASP A 223 25.88 -1.09 11.94
CA ASP A 223 24.43 -1.09 11.86
C ASP A 223 23.88 0.28 11.47
N PRO A 224 23.47 0.48 10.19
CA PRO A 224 22.90 1.74 9.75
C PRO A 224 21.39 1.85 9.98
N PHE A 225 20.73 0.83 10.54
CA PHE A 225 19.28 0.81 10.74
C PHE A 225 18.93 0.96 12.22
N VAL A 226 17.85 1.70 12.47
CA VAL A 226 17.26 1.87 13.79
C VAL A 226 15.79 1.47 13.68
N ASN A 227 15.35 0.57 14.56
CA ASN A 227 13.96 0.14 14.60
C ASN A 227 13.07 1.24 15.15
N PHE A 228 11.85 1.32 14.62
CA PHE A 228 10.81 2.23 15.09
C PHE A 228 10.07 1.61 16.27
N ASP A 229 10.03 2.32 17.41
CA ASP A 229 9.42 1.81 18.64
C ASP A 229 7.89 1.99 18.65
N TYR A 230 7.20 1.00 18.09
CA TYR A 230 5.73 0.94 18.15
C TYR A 230 5.19 0.64 19.56
N ALA A 231 6.00 0.08 20.46
CA ALA A 231 5.56 -0.26 21.82
C ALA A 231 5.39 1.01 22.67
N GLU A 232 6.26 2.00 22.52
CA GLU A 232 6.12 3.30 23.17
C GLU A 232 4.83 4.02 22.72
N LEU A 233 4.54 4.04 21.41
CA LEU A 233 3.34 4.68 20.86
C LEU A 233 2.05 4.00 21.34
N SER A 234 2.01 2.66 21.31
CA SER A 234 0.85 1.91 21.77
C SER A 234 0.51 2.21 23.25
N GLN A 235 1.52 2.38 24.10
CA GLN A 235 1.30 2.78 25.50
C GLN A 235 0.78 4.20 25.63
N ALA A 236 1.26 5.14 24.80
CA ALA A 236 0.81 6.53 24.81
C ALA A 236 -0.65 6.66 24.35
N GLU A 237 -1.06 5.89 23.34
CA GLU A 237 -2.45 5.86 22.86
C GLU A 237 -3.40 5.22 23.88
N ARG A 238 -3.00 4.16 24.59
CA ARG A 238 -3.81 3.53 25.66
C ARG A 238 -4.03 4.43 26.88
N ARG A 239 -3.25 5.49 27.04
CA ARG A 239 -3.36 6.46 28.15
C ARG A 239 -4.21 7.68 27.80
N ARG A 240 -4.59 7.85 26.53
CA ARG A 240 -5.51 8.90 26.05
C ARG A 240 -6.95 8.38 26.04
#